data_AF-A0A4V0HTS9-F1
#
_entry.id   AF-A0A4V0HTS9-F1
#
_cell.length_a   1.000
_cell.length_b   1.000
_cell.length_c   1.000
_cell.angle_alpha   90.00
_cell.angle_beta   90.00
_cell.angle_gamma   90.00
#
_symmetry.space_group_name_H-M   'P 1'
#
loop_
_entity.id
_entity.type
_entity.pdbx_description
1 polymer ?
#
loop_
_entity_poly.entity_id
_entity_poly.type
_entity_poly.pdbx_seq_one_letter_code
_entity_poly.pdbx_strand_id
1 'polypeptide(L)'
;MAPATWTCPQDGTENPAAERRCLVCRHPNLPRVVVLRAAATGKEAVLTESVKFGRAVFAHRFADPDAVFAAELQFEIVRDEARVAWVVRPLPGAVNPTCYNGTPIGPAGVELADGGVISVSRSKLRLQVRFKKN
;
A
#
# COMPACT_ATOMS: atom_id res chain seq x y z
N MET A 1 -9.36 -20.01 -8.17
CA MET A 1 -10.07 -19.00 -8.98
C MET A 1 -10.41 -17.84 -8.06
N ALA A 2 -10.01 -16.61 -8.40
CA ALA A 2 -10.54 -15.43 -7.70
C ALA A 2 -12.06 -15.35 -7.97
N PRO A 3 -12.88 -14.87 -7.03
CA PRO A 3 -14.30 -14.70 -7.27
C PRO A 3 -14.49 -13.77 -8.48
N ALA A 4 -15.33 -14.18 -9.43
CA ALA A 4 -15.58 -13.41 -10.65
C ALA A 4 -16.39 -12.12 -10.39
N THR A 5 -16.95 -12.01 -9.19
CA THR A 5 -17.83 -10.93 -8.74
C THR A 5 -17.58 -10.57 -7.27
N TRP A 6 -18.11 -9.42 -6.84
CA TRP A 6 -18.18 -9.01 -5.43
C TRP A 6 -19.55 -8.45 -5.10
N THR A 7 -20.05 -8.74 -3.91
CA THR A 7 -21.35 -8.25 -3.43
C THR A 7 -21.18 -6.93 -2.70
N CYS A 8 -21.94 -5.92 -3.09
CA CYS A 8 -21.95 -4.63 -2.41
C CYS A 8 -22.48 -4.77 -0.99
N PRO A 9 -21.73 -4.36 0.05
CA PRO A 9 -22.18 -4.48 1.44
C PRO A 9 -23.27 -3.47 1.80
N GLN A 10 -23.54 -2.47 0.94
CA GLN A 10 -24.50 -1.41 1.19
C GLN A 10 -25.89 -1.70 0.61
N ASP A 11 -25.97 -2.28 -0.59
CA ASP A 11 -27.24 -2.54 -1.29
C ASP A 11 -27.42 -3.99 -1.78
N GLY A 12 -26.43 -4.87 -1.54
CA GLY A 12 -26.49 -6.28 -1.92
C GLY A 12 -26.28 -6.56 -3.41
N THR A 13 -26.04 -5.54 -4.25
CA THR A 13 -25.81 -5.70 -5.69
C THR A 13 -24.57 -6.56 -5.94
N GLU A 14 -24.67 -7.56 -6.82
CA GLU A 14 -23.52 -8.30 -7.32
C GLU A 14 -22.84 -7.53 -8.46
N ASN A 15 -21.54 -7.28 -8.35
CA ASN A 15 -20.76 -6.48 -9.29
C ASN A 15 -19.64 -7.34 -9.89
N PRO A 16 -19.23 -7.11 -11.15
CA PRO A 16 -18.04 -7.74 -11.72
C PRO A 16 -16.78 -7.45 -10.87
N ALA A 17 -15.84 -8.39 -10.79
CA ALA A 17 -14.60 -8.20 -10.02
C ALA A 17 -13.74 -7.02 -10.53
N ALA A 18 -13.88 -6.64 -11.81
CA ALA A 18 -13.20 -5.49 -12.39
C ALA A 18 -13.79 -4.14 -11.91
N GLU A 19 -15.04 -4.13 -11.44
CA GLU A 19 -15.69 -2.91 -10.98
C GLU A 19 -15.19 -2.51 -9.61
N ARG A 20 -14.66 -1.28 -9.53
CA ARG A 20 -14.17 -0.70 -8.27
C ARG A 20 -15.26 -0.04 -7.46
N ARG A 21 -16.44 0.20 -8.04
CA ARG A 21 -17.59 0.78 -7.35
C ARG A 21 -18.82 -0.02 -7.68
N CYS A 22 -19.75 -0.05 -6.73
CA CYS A 22 -21.06 -0.63 -6.97
C CYS A 22 -21.72 0.07 -8.17
N LEU A 23 -22.29 -0.71 -9.08
CA LEU A 23 -22.98 -0.19 -10.26
C LEU A 23 -24.26 0.60 -9.91
N VAL A 24 -24.84 0.33 -8.73
CA VAL A 24 -26.09 0.95 -8.24
C VAL A 24 -25.80 2.07 -7.24
N CYS A 25 -25.41 1.77 -6.00
CA CYS A 25 -25.21 2.80 -4.97
C CYS A 25 -23.84 3.50 -5.00
N ARG A 26 -22.95 3.15 -5.95
CA ARG A 26 -21.58 3.70 -6.08
C ARG A 26 -20.64 3.45 -4.89
N HIS A 27 -21.02 2.58 -3.96
CA HIS A 27 -20.19 2.16 -2.83
C HIS A 27 -18.82 1.64 -3.31
N PRO A 28 -17.70 2.09 -2.72
CA PRO A 28 -16.36 1.68 -3.16
C PRO A 28 -15.99 0.26 -2.73
N ASN A 29 -15.51 -0.55 -3.67
CA ASN A 29 -14.90 -1.85 -3.41
C ASN A 29 -13.41 -1.71 -3.10
N LEU A 30 -13.11 -1.08 -1.96
CA LEU A 30 -11.75 -0.84 -1.51
C LEU A 30 -11.39 -1.83 -0.40
N PRO A 31 -10.28 -2.59 -0.51
CA PRO A 31 -9.79 -3.39 0.61
C PRO A 31 -9.62 -2.49 1.83
N ARG A 32 -10.21 -2.86 2.96
CA ARG A 32 -10.14 -2.03 4.18
C ARG A 32 -8.78 -2.09 4.85
N VAL A 33 -8.03 -3.15 4.59
CA VAL A 33 -6.81 -3.48 5.32
C VAL A 33 -5.67 -3.80 4.35
N VAL A 34 -4.57 -3.06 4.49
CA VAL A 34 -3.27 -3.37 3.88
C VAL A 34 -2.36 -3.94 4.96
N VAL A 35 -1.68 -5.03 4.65
CA VAL A 35 -0.60 -5.59 5.46
C VAL A 35 0.70 -5.38 4.72
N LEU A 36 1.67 -4.75 5.37
CA LEU A 36 3.04 -4.63 4.89
C LEU A 36 3.93 -5.59 5.65
N ARG A 37 4.64 -6.45 4.94
CA ARG A 37 5.61 -7.38 5.54
C ARG A 37 7.03 -6.99 5.16
N ALA A 38 7.87 -6.71 6.14
CA ALA A 38 9.29 -6.45 5.91
C ALA A 38 10.01 -7.72 5.47
N ALA A 39 10.71 -7.67 4.33
CA ALA A 39 11.43 -8.81 3.79
C ALA A 39 12.61 -9.24 4.68
N ALA A 40 13.29 -8.28 5.30
CA ALA A 40 14.48 -8.53 6.11
C ALA A 40 14.16 -9.25 7.44
N THR A 41 13.03 -8.94 8.07
CA THR A 41 12.70 -9.41 9.43
C THR A 41 11.43 -10.24 9.51
N GLY A 42 10.63 -10.28 8.45
CA GLY A 42 9.33 -10.94 8.42
C GLY A 42 8.24 -10.24 9.23
N LYS A 43 8.56 -9.13 9.92
CA LYS A 43 7.60 -8.36 10.74
C LYS A 43 6.55 -7.70 9.86
N GLU A 44 5.35 -7.54 10.42
CA GLU A 44 4.20 -7.01 9.71
C GLU A 44 3.67 -5.71 10.33
N ALA A 45 3.13 -4.85 9.46
CA ALA A 45 2.36 -3.68 9.83
C ALA A 45 0.99 -3.75 9.17
N VAL A 46 -0.07 -3.72 9.97
CA VAL A 46 -1.45 -3.67 9.52
C VAL A 46 -1.88 -2.21 9.45
N LEU A 47 -2.45 -1.80 8.32
CA LEU A 47 -2.92 -0.45 8.04
C LEU A 47 -4.42 -0.48 7.71
N THR A 48 -5.18 0.33 8.43
CA THR A 48 -6.62 0.56 8.20
C THR A 48 -6.92 1.98 7.72
N GLU A 49 -5.93 2.87 7.82
CA GLU A 49 -5.97 4.27 7.46
C GLU A 49 -4.66 4.70 6.78
N SER A 50 -4.62 5.94 6.29
CA SER A 50 -3.44 6.51 5.66
C SER A 50 -2.30 6.69 6.68
N VAL A 51 -1.09 6.25 6.35
CA VAL A 51 0.05 6.27 7.27
C VAL A 51 1.33 6.73 6.56
N LYS A 52 2.12 7.54 7.26
CA LYS A 52 3.45 7.96 6.83
C LYS A 52 4.51 6.99 7.35
N PHE A 53 5.48 6.68 6.49
CA PHE A 53 6.60 5.81 6.77
C PHE A 53 7.90 6.57 6.62
N GLY A 54 8.87 6.22 7.46
CA GLY A 54 10.21 6.76 7.41
C GLY A 54 11.10 6.03 8.40
N ARG A 55 12.29 6.57 8.61
CA ARG A 55 13.38 5.93 9.36
C ARG A 55 12.96 5.34 10.69
N ALA A 56 12.22 6.08 11.51
CA ALA A 56 11.75 5.60 12.81
C ALA A 56 10.86 4.35 12.70
N VAL A 57 9.97 4.29 11.71
CA VAL A 57 9.10 3.12 11.49
C VAL A 57 9.91 1.90 11.08
N PHE A 58 10.89 2.08 10.18
CA PHE A 58 11.80 1.00 9.79
C PHE A 58 12.66 0.50 10.96
N ALA A 59 13.22 1.42 11.74
CA ALA A 59 14.08 1.10 12.88
C ALA A 59 13.33 0.41 14.02
N HIS A 60 12.13 0.89 14.37
CA HIS A 60 11.44 0.41 15.58
C HIS A 60 10.39 -0.67 15.27
N ARG A 61 9.52 -0.44 14.28
CA ARG A 61 8.42 -1.36 13.98
C ARG A 61 8.92 -2.58 13.22
N PHE A 62 9.73 -2.36 12.17
CA PHE A 62 10.26 -3.44 11.35
C PHE A 62 11.60 -3.98 11.85
N ALA A 63 12.30 -3.24 12.72
CA ALA A 63 13.65 -3.58 13.19
C ALA A 63 14.62 -3.86 12.03
N ASP A 64 14.49 -3.07 10.96
CA ASP A 64 15.30 -3.25 9.75
C ASP A 64 16.69 -2.60 9.96
N PRO A 65 17.80 -3.35 9.86
CA PRO A 65 19.14 -2.81 10.05
C PRO A 65 19.51 -1.74 9.02
N ASP A 66 18.85 -1.73 7.86
CA ASP A 66 19.06 -0.77 6.78
C ASP A 66 18.22 0.51 6.97
N ALA A 67 17.62 0.74 8.15
CA ALA A 67 16.75 1.91 8.39
C ALA A 67 17.43 3.26 8.13
N VAL A 68 18.77 3.32 8.22
CA VAL A 68 19.58 4.51 7.91
C VAL A 68 19.41 5.01 6.47
N PHE A 69 18.99 4.15 5.54
CA PHE A 69 18.75 4.53 4.14
C PHE A 69 17.42 5.28 3.94
N ALA A 70 16.49 5.21 4.89
CA ALA A 70 15.25 5.99 4.82
C ALA A 70 15.46 7.42 5.34
N ALA A 71 14.77 8.37 4.72
CA ALA A 71 14.56 9.69 5.29
C ALA A 71 13.66 9.62 6.55
N GLU A 72 13.64 10.70 7.35
CA GLU A 72 12.76 10.77 8.53
C GLU A 72 11.29 10.52 8.16
N LEU A 73 10.87 11.09 7.04
CA LEU A 73 9.63 10.78 6.34
C LEU A 73 10.01 10.46 4.89
N GLN A 74 9.69 9.26 4.44
CA GLN A 74 10.14 8.69 3.17
C GLN A 74 8.99 8.59 2.16
N PHE A 75 7.87 8.02 2.58
CA PHE A 75 6.67 7.89 1.77
C PHE A 75 5.45 7.85 2.66
N GLU A 76 4.28 7.98 2.05
CA GLU A 76 3.01 7.70 2.68
C GLU A 76 2.25 6.65 1.88
N ILE A 77 1.44 5.87 2.59
CA ILE A 77 0.45 5.00 1.98
C ILE A 77 -0.90 5.62 2.29
N VAL A 78 -1.62 5.98 1.24
CA VAL A 78 -2.85 6.74 1.29
C VAL A 78 -4.00 5.84 0.86
N ARG A 79 -5.08 5.87 1.63
CA ARG A 79 -6.37 5.33 1.22
C ARG A 79 -7.06 6.35 0.32
N ASP A 80 -6.97 6.18 -1.00
CA ASP A 80 -7.48 7.13 -1.99
C ASP A 80 -8.90 6.75 -2.42
N GLU A 81 -9.88 7.45 -1.87
CA GLU A 81 -11.30 7.20 -2.17
C GLU A 81 -11.70 7.59 -3.59
N ALA A 82 -11.00 8.52 -4.22
CA ALA A 82 -11.29 8.94 -5.59
C ALA A 82 -10.89 7.83 -6.57
N ARG A 83 -9.65 7.31 -6.42
CA ARG A 83 -9.11 6.19 -7.20
C ARG A 83 -9.68 4.83 -6.79
N VAL A 84 -10.34 4.78 -5.63
CA VAL A 84 -10.79 3.55 -4.97
C VAL A 84 -9.64 2.56 -4.84
N ALA A 85 -8.51 3.05 -4.34
CA ALA A 85 -7.32 2.23 -4.17
C ALA A 85 -6.45 2.69 -3.00
N TRP A 86 -5.53 1.82 -2.59
CA TRP A 86 -4.40 2.21 -1.77
C TRP A 86 -3.26 2.69 -2.66
N VAL A 87 -2.66 3.82 -2.33
CA VAL A 87 -1.62 4.46 -3.16
C VAL A 87 -0.40 4.72 -2.30
N VAL A 88 0.77 4.33 -2.78
CA VAL A 88 2.04 4.77 -2.18
C VAL A 88 2.51 6.05 -2.86
N ARG A 89 2.89 7.07 -2.09
CA ARG A 89 3.39 8.36 -2.59
C ARG A 89 4.71 8.70 -1.92
N PRO A 90 5.76 9.07 -2.67
CA PRO A 90 6.99 9.57 -2.09
C PRO A 90 6.71 10.92 -1.40
N LEU A 91 7.36 11.15 -0.26
CA LEU A 91 7.31 12.46 0.40
C LEU A 91 8.52 13.31 -0.05
N PRO A 92 8.36 14.63 -0.18
CA PRO A 92 9.45 15.51 -0.59
C PRO A 92 10.58 15.51 0.46
N GLY A 93 11.82 15.70 0.01
CA GLY A 93 12.99 15.79 0.89
C GLY A 93 13.71 14.47 1.15
N ALA A 94 13.21 13.34 0.65
CA ALA A 94 13.93 12.07 0.72
C ALA A 94 15.08 12.02 -0.30
N VAL A 95 16.30 11.74 0.16
CA VAL A 95 17.50 11.60 -0.69
C VAL A 95 17.41 10.33 -1.54
N ASN A 96 17.03 9.22 -0.91
CA ASN A 96 16.83 7.96 -1.60
C ASN A 96 15.41 7.89 -2.15
N PRO A 97 15.21 7.47 -3.41
CA PRO A 97 13.88 7.42 -4.01
C PRO A 97 13.04 6.32 -3.36
N THR A 98 11.74 6.55 -3.25
CA THR A 98 10.79 5.46 -3.00
C THR A 98 10.57 4.74 -4.34
N CYS A 99 10.61 3.42 -4.30
CA CYS A 99 10.39 2.56 -5.45
C CYS A 99 9.21 1.63 -5.22
N TYR A 100 8.56 1.24 -6.31
CA TYR A 100 7.54 0.20 -6.34
C TYR A 100 7.92 -0.84 -7.39
N ASN A 101 8.00 -2.10 -6.97
CA ASN A 101 8.51 -3.22 -7.77
C ASN A 101 9.89 -2.93 -8.42
N GLY A 102 10.76 -2.24 -7.68
CA GLY A 102 12.13 -1.89 -8.12
C GLY A 102 12.24 -0.61 -8.96
N THR A 103 11.12 -0.01 -9.36
CA THR A 103 11.09 1.22 -10.18
C THR A 103 10.79 2.45 -9.32
N PRO A 104 11.58 3.53 -9.42
CA PRO A 104 11.29 4.80 -8.73
C PRO A 104 9.91 5.33 -9.10
N ILE A 105 9.16 5.81 -8.12
CA ILE A 105 7.82 6.36 -8.33
C ILE A 105 7.83 7.89 -8.23
N GLY A 106 6.99 8.54 -9.03
CA GLY A 106 6.82 9.99 -9.02
C GLY A 106 5.89 10.49 -7.90
N PRO A 107 5.73 11.82 -7.76
CA PRO A 107 4.94 12.44 -6.69
C PRO A 107 3.44 12.09 -6.73
N ALA A 108 2.90 11.76 -7.91
CA ALA A 108 1.53 11.28 -8.06
C ALA A 108 1.27 9.91 -7.42
N GLY A 109 2.35 9.20 -7.05
CA GLY A 109 2.31 7.86 -6.46
C GLY A 109 1.91 6.76 -7.44
N VAL A 110 1.84 5.55 -6.92
CA VAL A 110 1.42 4.35 -7.65
C VAL A 110 0.40 3.56 -6.82
N GLU A 111 -0.57 2.99 -7.51
CA GLU A 111 -1.55 2.08 -6.90
C GLU A 111 -0.87 0.79 -6.42
N LEU A 112 -1.19 0.41 -5.18
CA LEU A 112 -0.71 -0.83 -4.59
C LEU A 112 -1.52 -2.02 -5.12
N ALA A 113 -0.82 -3.10 -5.44
CA ALA A 113 -1.37 -4.37 -5.84
C ALA A 113 -0.94 -5.46 -4.84
N ASP A 114 -1.76 -6.51 -4.70
CA ASP A 114 -1.41 -7.66 -3.87
C ASP A 114 -0.10 -8.29 -4.37
N GLY A 115 0.82 -8.59 -3.46
CA GLY A 115 2.15 -9.09 -3.78
C GLY A 115 3.15 -8.02 -4.26
N GLY A 116 2.72 -6.78 -4.47
CA GLY A 116 3.60 -5.65 -4.80
C GLY A 116 4.67 -5.39 -3.74
N VAL A 117 5.77 -4.74 -4.12
CA VAL A 117 6.89 -4.46 -3.23
C VAL A 117 7.21 -2.98 -3.22
N ILE A 118 7.12 -2.36 -2.05
CA ILE A 118 7.61 -1.00 -1.80
C ILE A 118 9.06 -1.12 -1.31
N SER A 119 9.95 -0.26 -1.78
CA SER A 119 11.34 -0.20 -1.31
C SER A 119 11.85 1.22 -1.24
N VAL A 120 12.93 1.43 -0.47
CA VAL A 120 13.76 2.63 -0.53
C VAL A 120 14.97 2.30 -1.39
N SER A 121 15.28 3.18 -2.34
CA SER A 121 16.17 2.85 -3.45
C SER A 121 15.70 1.59 -4.20
N ARG A 122 16.54 1.01 -5.05
CA ARG A 122 16.15 -0.15 -5.88
C ARG A 122 15.86 -1.42 -5.09
N SER A 123 16.40 -1.59 -3.88
CA SER A 123 16.35 -2.87 -3.18
C SER A 123 16.43 -2.81 -1.64
N LYS A 124 16.52 -1.63 -1.02
CA LYS A 124 16.61 -1.52 0.44
C LYS A 124 15.22 -1.41 1.07
N LEU A 125 15.08 -1.84 2.33
CA LEU A 125 13.85 -1.65 3.12
C LEU A 125 12.59 -2.17 2.41
N ARG A 126 12.65 -3.41 1.89
CA ARG A 126 11.59 -3.99 1.08
C ARG A 126 10.38 -4.38 1.93
N LEU A 127 9.22 -3.83 1.60
CA LEU A 127 7.93 -4.15 2.19
C LEU A 127 7.05 -4.82 1.14
N GLN A 128 6.66 -6.07 1.39
CA GLN A 128 5.68 -6.78 0.57
C GLN A 128 4.26 -6.37 0.97
N VAL A 129 3.44 -6.01 -0.01
CA VAL A 129 2.03 -5.65 0.15
C VAL A 129 1.16 -6.89 0.13
N ARG A 130 0.22 -6.97 1.07
CA ARG A 130 -0.89 -7.93 1.06
C ARG A 130 -2.20 -7.25 1.41
N PHE A 131 -3.25 -7.50 0.66
CA PHE A 131 -4.60 -7.07 1.01
C PHE A 131 -5.32 -8.18 1.76
N LYS A 132 -5.96 -7.85 2.89
CA LYS A 132 -6.95 -8.79 3.46
C LYS A 132 -8.22 -8.67 2.64
N LYS A 133 -8.75 -9.83 2.22
CA LYS A 133 -10.10 -9.91 1.64
C LYS A 133 -11.08 -9.44 2.72
N ASN A 134 -11.95 -8.51 2.34
CA ASN A 134 -13.09 -8.11 3.15
C ASN A 134 -14.09 -9.27 3.25
#